data_AF-E1YGI7-F1
#
_entry.id   AF-E1YGI7-F1
#
_cell.length_a   1.000
_cell.length_b   1.000
_cell.length_c   1.000
_cell.angle_alpha   90.00
_cell.angle_beta   90.00
_cell.angle_gamma   90.00
#
_symmetry.space_group_name_H-M   'P 1'
#
loop_
_entity.id
_entity.type
_entity.pdbx_description
1 polymer ?
#
loop_
_entity_poly.entity_id
_entity_poly.type
_entity_poly.pdbx_seq_one_letter_code
_entity_poly.pdbx_strand_id
1 'polypeptide(L)'
;MEKTEKRNVPAFTSIEVDGAFNVYIECQKKRLIEVRGDSNILPNIITRVKGNTLQITSNRSMCPKRLLEVKVSADNIEKLSVSGSVDLSISGVNNNSLDIRVDGAGDIKASGKTKNLKIDVSGSGDIKAKELKAENIDVSVNGAGNAVVNASRKLKAEINGAGDITYYGNPREVIKEVSGAGDIIKR
;
A
#
# COMPACT_ATOMS: atom_id res chain seq x y z
N MET A 1 6.92 28.54 1.35
CA MET A 1 7.10 28.25 -0.08
C MET A 1 7.29 26.76 -0.21
N GLU A 2 6.73 26.17 -1.26
CA GLU A 2 6.88 24.75 -1.51
C GLU A 2 8.30 24.43 -2.01
N LYS A 3 8.84 23.30 -1.57
CA LYS A 3 10.15 22.80 -1.97
C LYS A 3 10.08 21.29 -2.18
N THR A 4 11.01 20.79 -2.99
CA THR A 4 11.25 19.35 -3.15
C THR A 4 12.65 19.04 -2.66
N GLU A 5 12.77 18.03 -1.81
CA GLU A 5 14.04 17.57 -1.25
C GLU A 5 14.30 16.12 -1.64
N LYS A 6 15.48 15.87 -2.22
CA LYS A 6 15.96 14.52 -2.49
C LYS A 6 16.54 13.93 -1.22
N ARG A 7 16.13 12.70 -0.89
CA ARG A 7 16.61 11.96 0.29
C ARG A 7 17.44 10.78 -0.15
N ASN A 8 18.69 10.71 0.31
CA ASN A 8 19.55 9.57 0.05
C ASN A 8 19.45 8.60 1.22
N VAL A 9 19.03 7.36 0.93
CA VAL A 9 18.88 6.32 1.92
C VAL A 9 19.54 5.01 1.45
N PRO A 10 19.89 4.12 2.40
CA PRO A 10 20.31 2.75 2.09
C PRO A 10 19.29 1.99 1.23
N ALA A 11 19.66 0.80 0.76
CA ALA A 11 18.70 -0.10 0.14
C ALA A 11 17.63 -0.55 1.14
N PHE A 12 16.42 -0.81 0.63
CA PHE A 12 15.27 -1.29 1.39
C PHE A 12 14.41 -2.15 0.47
N THR A 13 13.67 -3.11 1.04
CA THR A 13 12.61 -3.86 0.34
C THR A 13 11.23 -3.67 0.96
N SER A 14 11.16 -3.01 2.12
CA SER A 14 9.91 -2.71 2.82
C SER A 14 9.72 -1.21 2.96
N ILE A 15 8.48 -0.74 2.88
CA ILE A 15 8.12 0.67 3.11
C ILE A 15 7.02 0.72 4.16
N GLU A 16 7.20 1.58 5.14
CA GLU A 16 6.26 1.88 6.21
C GLU A 16 5.95 3.37 6.16
N VAL A 17 4.69 3.73 5.99
CA VAL A 17 4.22 5.11 5.94
C VAL A 17 3.24 5.33 7.07
N ASP A 18 3.52 6.29 7.93
CA ASP A 18 2.65 6.66 9.05
C ASP A 18 2.39 8.17 9.04
N GLY A 19 1.13 8.56 8.92
CA GLY A 19 0.70 9.96 9.02
C GLY A 19 -0.29 10.36 7.94
N ALA A 20 -0.08 11.53 7.32
CA ALA A 20 -0.95 12.06 6.27
C ALA A 20 -0.10 12.46 5.05
N PHE A 21 -0.06 11.56 4.06
CA PHE A 21 0.83 11.67 2.91
C PHE A 21 0.17 11.17 1.63
N ASN A 22 0.53 11.79 0.51
CA ASN A 22 0.32 11.22 -0.81
C ASN A 22 1.62 10.56 -1.26
N VAL A 23 1.62 9.24 -1.43
CA VAL A 23 2.82 8.47 -1.71
C VAL A 23 2.73 7.81 -3.07
N TYR A 24 3.74 8.02 -3.90
CA TYR A 24 3.86 7.43 -5.22
C TYR A 24 5.10 6.54 -5.26
N ILE A 25 4.88 5.26 -5.52
CA ILE A 25 5.93 4.24 -5.58
C ILE A 25 6.02 3.71 -7.02
N GLU A 26 7.22 3.74 -7.57
CA GLU A 26 7.55 3.14 -8.85
C GLU A 26 8.61 2.05 -8.65
N CYS A 27 8.21 0.80 -8.88
CA CYS A 27 9.11 -0.34 -8.86
C CYS A 27 9.92 -0.45 -10.17
N GLN A 28 10.97 -1.28 -10.14
CA GLN A 28 11.84 -1.56 -11.29
C GLN A 28 12.58 -0.32 -11.80
N LYS A 29 12.87 0.63 -10.90
CA LYS A 29 13.60 1.86 -11.21
C LYS A 29 14.78 2.07 -10.27
N LYS A 30 15.72 2.91 -10.71
CA LYS A 30 16.86 3.31 -9.88
C LYS A 30 16.36 4.00 -8.61
N ARG A 31 16.93 3.62 -7.46
CA ARG A 31 16.52 4.13 -6.16
C ARG A 31 16.56 5.65 -6.10
N LEU A 32 15.43 6.26 -5.76
CA LEU A 32 15.26 7.71 -5.60
C LEU A 32 14.15 7.97 -4.59
N ILE A 33 14.34 8.95 -3.72
CA ILE A 33 13.28 9.45 -2.83
C ILE A 33 13.22 10.97 -2.95
N GLU A 34 12.03 11.49 -3.19
CA GLU A 34 11.75 12.92 -3.23
C GLU A 34 10.58 13.23 -2.29
N VAL A 35 10.77 14.20 -1.40
CA VAL A 35 9.73 14.68 -0.50
C VAL A 35 9.41 16.11 -0.90
N ARG A 36 8.13 16.39 -1.15
CA ARG A 36 7.62 17.69 -1.57
C ARG A 36 6.61 18.22 -0.56
N GLY A 37 6.78 19.49 -0.20
CA GLY A 37 5.96 20.14 0.81
C GLY A 37 6.45 21.55 1.13
N ASP A 38 5.79 22.21 2.09
CA ASP A 38 6.22 23.52 2.54
C ASP A 38 7.56 23.45 3.28
N SER A 39 8.42 24.44 3.01
CA SER A 39 9.81 24.49 3.52
C SER A 39 9.95 24.41 5.04
N ASN A 40 8.94 24.85 5.80
CA ASN A 40 8.91 24.75 7.26
C ASN A 40 8.45 23.38 7.78
N ILE A 41 7.87 22.55 6.90
CA ILE A 41 7.36 21.21 7.22
C ILE A 41 8.38 20.13 6.84
N LEU A 42 9.10 20.28 5.72
CA LEU A 42 10.08 19.30 5.23
C LEU A 42 11.13 18.82 6.26
N PRO A 43 11.66 19.68 7.15
CA PRO A 43 12.61 19.23 8.18
C PRO A 43 11.99 18.27 9.22
N ASN A 44 10.67 18.21 9.32
CA ASN A 44 9.93 17.37 10.25
C ASN A 44 9.57 16.00 9.69
N ILE A 45 9.74 15.83 8.38
CA ILE A 45 9.46 14.57 7.69
C ILE A 45 10.68 13.66 7.82
N ILE A 46 10.51 12.59 8.57
CA ILE A 46 11.52 11.58 8.81
C ILE A 46 11.46 10.58 7.65
N THR A 47 12.59 10.40 6.97
CA THR A 47 12.80 9.38 5.94
C THR A 47 14.07 8.61 6.30
N ARG A 48 13.91 7.47 6.97
CA ARG A 48 15.05 6.67 7.45
C ARG A 48 14.84 5.20 7.16
N VAL A 49 15.91 4.49 6.81
CA VAL A 49 15.90 3.03 6.73
C VAL A 49 16.34 2.44 8.07
N LYS A 50 15.52 1.54 8.63
CA LYS A 50 15.86 0.72 9.79
C LYS A 50 15.78 -0.76 9.39
N GLY A 51 16.90 -1.47 9.44
CA GLY A 51 17.00 -2.82 8.88
C GLY A 51 16.83 -2.76 7.35
N ASN A 52 15.69 -3.24 6.86
CA ASN A 52 15.35 -3.24 5.42
C ASN A 52 14.06 -2.43 5.12
N THR A 53 13.60 -1.65 6.10
CA THR A 53 12.34 -0.89 6.03
C THR A 53 12.63 0.60 5.95
N LEU A 54 12.18 1.24 4.87
CA LEU A 54 12.07 2.69 4.78
C LEU A 54 10.87 3.15 5.61
N GLN A 55 11.12 3.93 6.64
CA GLN A 55 10.11 4.57 7.46
C GLN A 55 9.91 6.01 7.00
N ILE A 56 8.68 6.35 6.64
CA ILE A 56 8.21 7.68 6.27
C ILE A 56 7.20 8.10 7.34
N THR A 57 7.59 9.04 8.19
CA THR A 57 6.73 9.52 9.29
C THR A 57 6.99 10.99 9.58
N SER A 58 6.18 11.60 10.43
CA SER A 58 6.37 12.96 10.94
C SER A 58 6.81 12.93 12.40
N ASN A 59 7.78 13.76 12.77
CA ASN A 59 8.24 13.85 14.16
C ASN A 59 7.27 14.59 15.11
N ARG A 60 6.16 15.10 14.58
CA ARG A 60 5.16 15.90 15.28
C ARG A 60 3.77 15.62 14.72
N SER A 61 2.72 15.80 15.51
CA SER A 61 1.37 15.94 14.98
C SER A 61 1.29 17.22 14.17
N MET A 62 0.82 17.11 12.93
CA MET A 62 0.80 18.22 11.98
C MET A 62 -0.51 18.20 11.22
N CYS A 63 -1.14 19.36 11.09
CA CYS A 63 -2.21 19.61 10.14
C CYS A 63 -1.65 20.50 9.02
N PRO A 64 -0.91 19.93 8.06
CA PRO A 64 -0.33 20.74 7.00
C PRO A 64 -1.47 21.35 6.17
N LYS A 65 -1.34 22.63 5.80
CA LYS A 65 -2.34 23.32 4.97
C LYS A 65 -2.38 22.80 3.53
N ARG A 66 -1.41 21.97 3.15
CA ARG A 66 -1.21 21.38 1.82
C ARG A 66 -0.77 19.94 1.97
N LEU A 67 -1.19 19.10 1.03
CA LEU A 67 -0.83 17.68 1.03
C LEU A 67 0.69 17.51 0.87
N LEU A 68 1.27 16.65 1.68
CA LEU A 68 2.68 16.26 1.58
C LEU A 68 2.80 15.14 0.56
N GLU A 69 3.69 15.31 -0.41
CA GLU A 69 3.92 14.34 -1.48
C GLU A 69 5.26 13.65 -1.30
N VAL A 70 5.27 12.31 -1.35
CA VAL A 70 6.48 11.50 -1.30
C VAL A 70 6.54 10.62 -2.54
N LYS A 71 7.61 10.77 -3.33
CA LYS A 71 7.91 9.90 -4.47
C LYS A 71 9.03 8.96 -4.09
N VAL A 72 8.83 7.68 -4.33
CA VAL A 72 9.80 6.62 -4.06
C VAL A 72 9.96 5.79 -5.32
N SER A 73 11.19 5.69 -5.81
CA SER A 73 11.57 4.72 -6.83
C SER A 73 12.46 3.68 -6.18
N ALA A 74 12.23 2.41 -6.46
CA ALA A 74 13.03 1.30 -5.96
C ALA A 74 13.00 0.14 -6.96
N ASP A 75 13.91 -0.82 -6.81
CA ASP A 75 13.95 -1.99 -7.67
C ASP A 75 12.79 -2.95 -7.33
N ASN A 76 12.83 -3.56 -6.14
CA ASN A 76 11.80 -4.46 -5.65
C ASN A 76 11.27 -4.00 -4.29
N ILE A 77 9.95 -4.10 -4.11
CA ILE A 77 9.25 -3.86 -2.85
C ILE A 77 8.44 -5.09 -2.51
N GLU A 78 8.69 -5.68 -1.35
CA GLU A 78 8.08 -6.92 -0.88
C GLU A 78 7.01 -6.66 0.18
N LYS A 79 7.11 -5.52 0.88
CA LYS A 79 6.17 -5.17 1.94
C LYS A 79 5.83 -3.68 1.94
N LEU A 80 4.54 -3.39 2.04
CA LEU A 80 3.98 -2.06 2.25
C LEU A 80 3.15 -2.08 3.52
N SER A 81 3.42 -1.14 4.43
CA SER A 81 2.61 -0.92 5.62
C SER A 81 2.19 0.54 5.65
N VAL A 82 0.90 0.78 5.78
CA VAL A 82 0.33 2.12 5.74
C VAL A 82 -0.55 2.33 6.97
N SER A 83 -0.26 3.38 7.73
CA SER A 83 -1.05 3.82 8.87
C SER A 83 -1.39 5.31 8.77
N GLY A 84 -2.58 5.66 9.27
CA GLY A 84 -3.12 7.03 9.20
C GLY A 84 -3.95 7.31 7.94
N SER A 85 -3.82 8.53 7.40
CA SER A 85 -4.60 9.05 6.27
C SER A 85 -3.68 9.22 5.04
N VAL A 86 -3.27 8.08 4.47
CA VAL A 86 -2.26 8.05 3.41
C VAL A 86 -2.86 7.51 2.11
N ASP A 87 -2.83 8.32 1.06
CA ASP A 87 -3.15 7.86 -0.29
C ASP A 87 -1.88 7.36 -0.96
N LEU A 88 -1.82 6.07 -1.28
CA LEU A 88 -0.65 5.42 -1.86
C LEU A 88 -0.95 4.85 -3.25
N SER A 89 -0.05 5.10 -4.20
CA SER A 89 -0.06 4.46 -5.52
C SER A 89 1.25 3.73 -5.76
N ILE A 90 1.22 2.41 -5.91
CA ILE A 90 2.37 1.60 -6.31
C ILE A 90 2.19 1.08 -7.74
N SER A 91 3.23 1.22 -8.55
CA SER A 91 3.21 0.84 -9.96
C SER A 91 4.45 0.08 -10.38
N GLY A 92 4.31 -0.73 -11.43
CA GLY A 92 5.41 -1.50 -12.00
C GLY A 92 5.88 -2.68 -11.13
N VAL A 93 5.03 -3.17 -10.22
CA VAL A 93 5.37 -4.34 -9.38
C VAL A 93 5.71 -5.52 -10.28
N ASN A 94 6.82 -6.19 -10.00
CA ASN A 94 7.23 -7.41 -10.71
C ASN A 94 8.08 -8.28 -9.78
N ASN A 95 7.43 -9.10 -8.94
CA ASN A 95 8.13 -9.85 -7.90
C ASN A 95 7.48 -11.19 -7.54
N ASN A 96 8.10 -11.94 -6.62
CA ASN A 96 7.57 -13.22 -6.14
C ASN A 96 6.52 -13.05 -5.04
N SER A 97 6.63 -11.99 -4.23
CA SER A 97 5.72 -11.77 -3.10
C SER A 97 5.56 -10.29 -2.82
N LEU A 98 4.32 -9.87 -2.57
CA LEU A 98 3.99 -8.55 -2.07
C LEU A 98 3.01 -8.68 -0.90
N ASP A 99 3.35 -8.06 0.23
CA ASP A 99 2.54 -7.97 1.44
C ASP A 99 2.09 -6.51 1.63
N ILE A 100 0.78 -6.26 1.64
CA ILE A 100 0.21 -4.93 1.82
C ILE A 100 -0.63 -4.94 3.10
N ARG A 101 -0.30 -4.05 4.03
CA ARG A 101 -1.07 -3.82 5.25
C ARG A 101 -1.60 -2.39 5.30
N VAL A 102 -2.88 -2.27 5.59
CA VAL A 102 -3.57 -0.98 5.76
C VAL A 102 -4.22 -0.94 7.13
N ASP A 103 -3.66 -0.08 7.99
CA ASP A 103 -4.14 0.21 9.33
C ASP A 103 -4.47 1.70 9.46
N GLY A 104 -5.49 2.14 8.72
CA GLY A 104 -5.87 3.53 8.61
C GLY A 104 -7.03 3.78 7.66
N ALA A 105 -7.19 5.04 7.26
CA ALA A 105 -8.28 5.50 6.39
C ALA A 105 -7.81 5.83 4.96
N GLY A 106 -6.56 5.49 4.62
CA GLY A 106 -5.95 5.81 3.34
C GLY A 106 -6.22 4.79 2.24
N ASP A 107 -6.30 5.27 0.99
CA ASP A 107 -6.54 4.42 -0.18
C ASP A 107 -5.22 3.93 -0.82
N ILE A 108 -5.19 2.67 -1.23
CA ILE A 108 -4.06 2.10 -1.97
C ILE A 108 -4.47 1.72 -3.39
N LYS A 109 -3.69 2.16 -4.39
CA LYS A 109 -3.76 1.67 -5.77
C LYS A 109 -2.51 0.88 -6.10
N ALA A 110 -2.67 -0.32 -6.65
CA ALA A 110 -1.54 -1.18 -7.00
C ALA A 110 -1.66 -1.71 -8.43
N SER A 111 -0.53 -1.73 -9.16
CA SER A 111 -0.45 -2.25 -10.53
C SER A 111 0.85 -3.00 -10.81
N GLY A 112 0.77 -4.00 -11.70
CA GLY A 112 1.91 -4.83 -12.09
C GLY A 112 1.59 -6.32 -12.03
N LYS A 113 2.57 -7.14 -11.63
CA LYS A 113 2.47 -8.59 -11.51
C LYS A 113 3.20 -9.09 -10.26
N THR A 114 2.61 -10.05 -9.56
CA THR A 114 3.29 -10.77 -8.47
C THR A 114 2.86 -12.23 -8.45
N LYS A 115 3.63 -13.14 -7.84
CA LYS A 115 3.17 -14.52 -7.66
C LYS A 115 2.26 -14.63 -6.44
N ASN A 116 2.67 -14.08 -5.30
CA ASN A 116 1.93 -14.17 -4.05
C ASN A 116 1.60 -12.78 -3.54
N LEU A 117 0.31 -12.48 -3.42
CA LEU A 117 -0.18 -11.22 -2.87
C LEU A 117 -0.86 -11.51 -1.53
N LYS A 118 -0.35 -10.89 -0.46
CA LYS A 118 -1.03 -10.85 0.83
C LYS A 118 -1.56 -9.44 1.08
N ILE A 119 -2.82 -9.33 1.48
CA ILE A 119 -3.47 -8.07 1.81
C ILE A 119 -4.16 -8.21 3.18
N ASP A 120 -3.81 -7.34 4.11
CA ASP A 120 -4.49 -7.21 5.40
C ASP A 120 -5.07 -5.78 5.53
N VAL A 121 -6.39 -5.63 5.58
CA VAL A 121 -7.09 -4.34 5.78
C VAL A 121 -7.77 -4.34 7.14
N SER A 122 -7.26 -3.56 8.08
CA SER A 122 -7.84 -3.43 9.43
C SER A 122 -8.60 -2.12 9.64
N GLY A 123 -8.34 -1.11 8.81
CA GLY A 123 -8.98 0.20 8.89
C GLY A 123 -10.21 0.39 8.00
N SER A 124 -10.41 1.62 7.55
CA SER A 124 -11.50 2.03 6.65
C SER A 124 -11.03 2.41 5.25
N GLY A 125 -9.74 2.24 4.95
CA GLY A 125 -9.15 2.53 3.64
C GLY A 125 -9.44 1.45 2.60
N ASP A 126 -9.56 1.85 1.33
CA ASP A 126 -9.81 0.93 0.23
C ASP A 126 -8.51 0.49 -0.47
N ILE A 127 -8.48 -0.75 -0.96
CA ILE A 127 -7.42 -1.25 -1.83
C ILE A 127 -7.97 -1.50 -3.23
N LYS A 128 -7.37 -0.86 -4.22
CA LYS A 128 -7.67 -0.94 -5.65
C LYS A 128 -6.50 -1.61 -6.38
N ALA A 129 -6.48 -2.94 -6.38
CA ALA A 129 -5.42 -3.77 -6.96
C ALA A 129 -5.90 -4.59 -8.19
N LYS A 130 -6.94 -4.13 -8.90
CA LYS A 130 -7.42 -4.76 -10.14
C LYS A 130 -6.31 -4.91 -11.21
N GLU A 131 -5.46 -3.89 -11.31
CA GLU A 131 -4.35 -3.83 -12.28
C GLU A 131 -3.08 -4.56 -11.79
N LEU A 132 -3.11 -5.15 -10.58
CA LEU A 132 -2.05 -6.00 -10.04
C LEU A 132 -2.44 -7.46 -10.23
N LYS A 133 -1.88 -8.10 -11.25
CA LYS A 133 -2.16 -9.52 -11.54
C LYS A 133 -1.37 -10.42 -10.60
N ALA A 134 -2.05 -11.19 -9.76
CA ALA A 134 -1.42 -12.15 -8.86
C ALA A 134 -1.77 -13.61 -9.22
N GLU A 135 -0.85 -14.54 -8.94
CA GLU A 135 -1.16 -15.98 -9.05
C GLU A 135 -2.00 -16.43 -7.85
N ASN A 136 -1.46 -16.23 -6.65
CA ASN A 136 -2.08 -16.60 -5.39
C ASN A 136 -2.35 -15.33 -4.58
N ILE A 137 -3.58 -15.19 -4.09
CA ILE A 137 -3.99 -14.08 -3.23
C ILE A 137 -4.50 -14.62 -1.91
N ASP A 138 -4.02 -14.02 -0.83
CA ASP A 138 -4.57 -14.12 0.52
C ASP A 138 -5.00 -12.71 0.95
N VAL A 139 -6.30 -12.46 1.05
CA VAL A 139 -6.86 -11.14 1.37
C VAL A 139 -7.80 -11.23 2.56
N SER A 140 -7.51 -10.46 3.60
CA SER A 140 -8.32 -10.37 4.82
C SER A 140 -8.76 -8.93 5.05
N VAL A 141 -10.07 -8.72 5.20
CA VAL A 141 -10.69 -7.44 5.54
C VAL A 141 -11.32 -7.54 6.93
N ASN A 142 -10.69 -6.92 7.93
CA ASN A 142 -11.13 -6.93 9.32
C ASN A 142 -11.84 -5.62 9.73
N GLY A 143 -11.78 -4.59 8.89
CA GLY A 143 -12.39 -3.28 9.14
C GLY A 143 -13.61 -3.00 8.27
N ALA A 144 -13.75 -1.74 7.85
CA ALA A 144 -14.85 -1.27 7.00
C ALA A 144 -14.41 -0.91 5.57
N GLY A 145 -13.11 -1.06 5.26
CA GLY A 145 -12.57 -0.80 3.93
C GLY A 145 -12.81 -1.93 2.94
N ASN A 146 -12.75 -1.64 1.65
CA ASN A 146 -12.98 -2.62 0.58
C ASN A 146 -11.68 -3.04 -0.09
N ALA A 147 -11.62 -4.26 -0.61
CA ALA A 147 -10.48 -4.75 -1.38
C ALA A 147 -10.89 -5.21 -2.78
N VAL A 148 -10.24 -4.68 -3.81
CA VAL A 148 -10.37 -5.11 -5.20
C VAL A 148 -9.09 -5.81 -5.64
N VAL A 149 -9.18 -7.08 -6.01
CA VAL A 149 -8.01 -7.93 -6.33
C VAL A 149 -8.17 -8.68 -7.66
N ASN A 150 -7.07 -9.21 -8.23
CA ASN A 150 -7.08 -9.94 -9.50
C ASN A 150 -6.22 -11.22 -9.42
N ALA A 151 -6.87 -12.37 -9.25
CA ALA A 151 -6.23 -13.66 -9.02
C ALA A 151 -6.31 -14.57 -10.26
N SER A 152 -5.26 -15.34 -10.52
CA SER A 152 -5.20 -16.26 -11.66
C SER A 152 -5.07 -17.74 -11.29
N ARG A 153 -4.68 -18.09 -10.05
CA ARG A 153 -4.60 -19.48 -9.58
C ARG A 153 -5.40 -19.73 -8.32
N LYS A 154 -5.09 -19.04 -7.23
CA LYS A 154 -5.74 -19.23 -5.93
C LYS A 154 -6.19 -17.90 -5.36
N LEU A 155 -7.39 -17.88 -4.79
CA LEU A 155 -7.89 -16.79 -3.97
C LEU A 155 -8.34 -17.36 -2.63
N LYS A 156 -7.75 -16.89 -1.54
CA LYS A 156 -8.29 -17.00 -0.20
C LYS A 156 -8.76 -15.60 0.20
N ALA A 157 -10.05 -15.45 0.48
CA ALA A 157 -10.68 -14.19 0.82
C ALA A 157 -11.45 -14.32 2.13
N GLU A 158 -11.11 -13.49 3.10
CA GLU A 158 -11.69 -13.49 4.44
C GLU A 158 -12.22 -12.10 4.78
N ILE A 159 -13.45 -12.01 5.27
CA ILE A 159 -14.05 -10.78 5.79
C ILE A 159 -14.43 -11.02 7.24
N ASN A 160 -13.89 -10.24 8.17
CA ASN A 160 -14.25 -10.24 9.60
C ASN A 160 -14.89 -8.92 10.04
N GLY A 161 -15.30 -8.08 9.08
CA GLY A 161 -15.81 -6.73 9.31
C GLY A 161 -17.03 -6.39 8.45
N ALA A 162 -17.11 -5.14 8.00
CA ALA A 162 -18.25 -4.61 7.24
C ALA A 162 -17.90 -4.21 5.79
N GLY A 163 -16.66 -4.40 5.36
CA GLY A 163 -16.21 -4.11 4.00
C GLY A 163 -16.33 -5.29 3.05
N ASP A 164 -16.23 -5.02 1.75
CA ASP A 164 -16.39 -6.00 0.67
C ASP A 164 -15.07 -6.39 0.02
N ILE A 165 -15.00 -7.62 -0.51
CA ILE A 165 -13.89 -8.08 -1.35
C ILE A 165 -14.44 -8.34 -2.76
N THR A 166 -14.01 -7.53 -3.73
CA THR A 166 -14.26 -7.80 -5.14
C THR A 166 -13.04 -8.45 -5.77
N TYR A 167 -13.21 -9.58 -6.46
CA TYR A 167 -12.13 -10.22 -7.19
C TYR A 167 -12.43 -10.38 -8.67
N TYR A 168 -11.36 -10.23 -9.45
CA TYR A 168 -11.32 -10.45 -10.89
C TYR A 168 -10.45 -11.66 -11.22
N GLY A 169 -10.54 -12.10 -12.47
CA GLY A 169 -9.78 -13.23 -13.00
C GLY A 169 -10.53 -14.55 -12.84
N ASN A 170 -9.83 -15.63 -13.16
CA ASN A 170 -10.37 -16.99 -13.13
C ASN A 170 -9.44 -17.92 -12.34
N PRO A 171 -9.31 -17.73 -11.00
CA PRO A 171 -8.57 -18.65 -10.16
C PRO A 171 -9.20 -20.05 -10.20
N ARG A 172 -8.35 -21.08 -10.11
CA ARG A 172 -8.73 -22.50 -10.08
C ARG A 172 -9.28 -22.90 -8.71
N GLU A 173 -8.84 -22.22 -7.66
CA GLU A 173 -9.24 -22.47 -6.28
C GLU A 173 -9.69 -21.16 -5.64
N VAL A 174 -10.88 -21.15 -5.03
CA VAL A 174 -11.44 -20.00 -4.34
C VAL A 174 -11.97 -20.45 -2.98
N ILE A 175 -11.38 -19.90 -1.92
CA ILE A 175 -11.81 -20.07 -0.53
C ILE A 175 -12.36 -18.73 -0.08
N LYS A 176 -13.58 -18.74 0.46
CA LYS A 176 -14.31 -17.54 0.91
C LYS A 176 -14.80 -17.77 2.32
N GLU A 177 -14.48 -16.86 3.22
CA GLU A 177 -14.98 -16.87 4.59
C GLU A 177 -15.49 -15.46 4.92
N VAL A 178 -16.73 -15.38 5.42
CA VAL A 178 -17.36 -14.12 5.79
C VAL A 178 -17.94 -14.26 7.18
N SER A 179 -17.39 -13.47 8.09
CA SER A 179 -17.80 -13.31 9.49
C SER A 179 -18.07 -11.82 9.73
N GLY A 180 -19.21 -11.32 9.26
CA GLY A 180 -19.53 -9.90 9.34
C GLY A 180 -20.68 -9.49 8.42
N ALA A 181 -20.68 -8.23 7.98
CA ALA A 181 -21.74 -7.64 7.17
C ALA A 181 -21.36 -7.38 5.70
N GLY A 182 -20.14 -7.75 5.28
CA GLY A 182 -19.66 -7.58 3.91
C GLY A 182 -19.91 -8.79 3.00
N ASP A 183 -19.52 -8.67 1.73
CA ASP A 183 -19.67 -9.70 0.69
C ASP A 183 -18.39 -9.92 -0.15
N ILE A 184 -18.26 -11.12 -0.74
CA ILE A 184 -17.14 -11.50 -1.60
C ILE A 184 -17.63 -11.73 -3.04
N ILE A 185 -17.48 -10.71 -3.88
CA ILE A 185 -18.10 -10.57 -5.20
C ILE A 185 -17.10 -10.92 -6.31
N LYS A 186 -17.51 -11.79 -7.25
CA LYS A 186 -16.77 -12.02 -8.50
C LYS A 186 -17.21 -11.01 -9.58
N ARG A 187 -16.25 -10.47 -10.34
CA ARG A 187 -16.49 -9.63 -11.52
C ARG A 187 -15.82 -10.14 -12.78
#